data_AF-A0A661FQD5-F1
#
_entry.id   AF-A0A661FQD5-F1
#
_cell.length_a   1.000
_cell.length_b   1.000
_cell.length_c   1.000
_cell.angle_alpha   90.00
_cell.angle_beta   90.00
_cell.angle_gamma   90.00
#
_symmetry.space_group_name_H-M   'P 1'
#
loop_
_entity.id
_entity.type
_entity.pdbx_description
1 polymer ?
#
loop_
_entity_poly.entity_id
_entity_poly.type
_entity_poly.pdbx_seq_one_letter_code
_entity_poly.pdbx_strand_id
1 'polypeptide(L)'
;MRSTRWGCCALPTAYESNVEKLTREGLLSLETYAAERDQFREDVMAHKRDRRLALGTNATLYFEDRLTMQYQVQEMLRIERIFQAAGIEDELAAYNPLIPDGTNWKATFMVEFPDADERDAMLR
;
A
#
# COMPACT_ATOMS: atom_id res chain seq x y z
N MET A 1 6.01 17.52 -56.16
CA MET A 1 6.01 16.52 -55.07
C MET A 1 6.89 17.04 -53.94
N ARG A 2 6.30 17.68 -52.92
CA ARG A 2 7.04 18.12 -51.72
C ARG A 2 6.92 16.99 -50.70
N SER A 3 8.03 16.32 -50.43
CA SER A 3 8.17 15.36 -49.34
C SER A 3 8.19 16.14 -48.03
N THR A 4 7.08 16.13 -47.30
CA THR A 4 7.01 16.62 -45.93
C THR A 4 7.65 15.58 -45.02
N ARG A 5 8.83 15.92 -44.51
CA ARG A 5 9.52 15.22 -43.44
C ARG A 5 8.72 15.41 -42.15
N TRP A 6 7.93 14.41 -41.76
CA TRP A 6 7.28 14.41 -40.45
C TRP A 6 8.36 14.21 -39.39
N GLY A 7 8.64 15.28 -38.64
CA GLY A 7 9.51 15.23 -37.47
C GLY A 7 8.91 14.29 -36.44
N CYS A 8 9.66 13.24 -36.13
CA CYS A 8 9.39 12.33 -35.02
C CYS A 8 9.35 13.17 -33.73
N CYS A 9 8.16 13.46 -33.21
CA CYS A 9 8.02 13.86 -31.81
C CYS A 9 8.43 12.65 -30.98
N ALA A 10 9.65 12.68 -30.44
CA ALA A 10 10.03 11.78 -29.37
C ALA A 10 9.07 12.06 -28.20
N LEU A 11 8.06 11.21 -28.03
CA LEU A 11 7.33 11.12 -26.78
C LEU A 11 8.37 10.80 -25.69
N PRO A 12 8.33 11.47 -24.53
CA PRO A 12 9.22 11.10 -23.43
C PRO A 12 9.04 9.60 -23.17
N THR A 13 10.13 8.87 -23.36
CA THR A 13 10.27 7.46 -23.01
C THR A 13 9.83 7.28 -21.57
N ALA A 14 8.90 6.35 -21.35
CA ALA A 14 8.45 5.77 -20.08
C ALA A 14 8.69 6.64 -18.83
N TYR A 15 7.61 7.17 -18.26
CA TYR A 15 7.60 7.63 -16.88
C TYR A 15 7.94 6.43 -15.99
N GLU A 16 9.22 6.23 -15.68
CA GLU A 16 9.67 5.32 -14.63
C GLU A 16 9.17 5.91 -13.31
N SER A 17 7.91 5.63 -12.97
CA SER A 17 7.40 5.80 -11.62
C SER A 17 8.07 4.74 -10.75
N ASN A 18 9.32 5.00 -10.37
CA ASN A 18 10.01 4.20 -9.39
C ASN A 18 9.36 4.54 -8.04
N VAL A 19 8.33 3.77 -7.66
CA VAL A 19 7.62 3.98 -6.41
C VAL A 19 8.61 3.68 -5.29
N GLU A 20 8.98 4.72 -4.55
CA GLU A 20 9.99 4.62 -3.49
C GLU A 20 9.52 3.65 -2.39
N LYS A 21 10.41 2.73 -1.97
CA LYS A 21 10.18 1.80 -0.85
C LYS A 21 10.30 2.51 0.49
N LEU A 22 9.66 2.00 1.53
CA LEU A 22 9.73 2.59 2.87
C LEU A 22 11.13 2.36 3.44
N THR A 23 11.67 3.41 4.04
CA THR A 23 12.92 3.41 4.79
C THR A 23 12.62 3.89 6.20
N ARG A 24 13.47 3.53 7.15
CA ARG A 24 13.34 3.97 8.54
C ARG A 24 13.31 5.50 8.66
N GLU A 25 14.11 6.21 7.87
CA GLU A 25 14.18 7.67 7.84
C GLU A 25 12.89 8.31 7.29
N GLY A 26 12.12 7.58 6.47
CA GLY A 26 10.83 8.00 5.97
C GLY A 26 9.66 7.72 6.92
N LEU A 27 9.90 7.06 8.05
CA LEU A 27 8.89 6.79 9.07
C LEU A 27 8.87 7.90 10.13
N LEU A 28 7.66 8.28 10.55
CA LEU A 28 7.44 9.08 11.74
C LEU A 28 7.88 8.30 12.99
N SER A 29 8.40 9.04 13.98
CA SER A 29 8.64 8.47 15.31
C SER A 29 7.32 8.05 15.96
N LEU A 30 7.36 7.17 16.96
CA LEU A 30 6.15 6.77 17.70
C LEU A 30 5.41 7.95 18.33
N GLU A 31 6.15 8.96 18.81
CA GLU A 31 5.58 10.16 19.40
C GLU A 31 4.88 11.02 18.34
N THR A 32 5.57 11.32 17.25
CA THR A 32 5.02 12.11 16.13
C THR A 32 3.82 11.40 15.52
N TYR A 33 3.93 10.10 15.30
CA TYR A 33 2.84 9.30 14.77
C TYR A 33 1.63 9.32 15.70
N ALA A 34 1.82 9.16 17.02
CA ALA A 34 0.71 9.22 17.98
C ALA A 34 -0.02 10.58 17.96
N ALA A 35 0.71 11.69 17.76
CA ALA A 35 0.12 13.03 17.66
C ALA A 35 -0.66 13.25 16.36
N GLU A 36 -0.18 12.70 15.24
CA GLU A 36 -0.75 12.91 13.90
C GLU A 36 -1.70 11.78 13.45
N ARG A 37 -1.81 10.71 14.24
CA ARG A 37 -2.45 9.45 13.85
C ARG A 37 -3.86 9.63 13.31
N ASP A 38 -4.67 10.44 13.97
CA ASP A 38 -6.08 10.55 13.62
C ASP A 38 -6.26 11.17 12.24
N GLN A 39 -5.52 12.26 11.95
CA GLN A 39 -5.50 12.85 10.61
C GLN A 39 -4.93 11.89 9.58
N PHE A 40 -3.80 11.26 9.87
CA PHE A 40 -3.18 10.33 8.94
C PHE A 40 -4.07 9.12 8.64
N ARG A 41 -4.81 8.62 9.64
CA ARG A 41 -5.80 7.57 9.47
C ARG A 41 -6.95 8.04 8.58
N GLU A 42 -7.48 9.24 8.78
CA GLU A 42 -8.54 9.79 7.94
C GLU A 42 -8.11 9.87 6.47
N ASP A 43 -6.90 10.38 6.23
CA ASP A 43 -6.31 10.48 4.89
C ASP A 43 -6.15 9.10 4.23
N VAL A 44 -5.66 8.11 4.99
CA VAL A 44 -5.49 6.74 4.50
C VAL A 44 -6.85 6.08 4.24
N MET A 45 -7.85 6.27 5.10
CA MET A 45 -9.19 5.72 4.86
C MET A 45 -9.82 6.35 3.64
N ALA A 46 -9.62 7.65 3.43
CA ALA A 46 -10.07 8.33 2.22
C ALA A 46 -9.43 7.74 0.97
N HIS A 47 -8.11 7.54 1.00
CA HIS A 47 -7.33 6.93 -0.06
C HIS A 47 -7.71 5.48 -0.35
N LYS A 48 -8.02 4.68 0.69
CA LYS A 48 -8.43 3.28 0.54
C LYS A 48 -9.77 3.09 -0.19
N ARG A 49 -10.64 4.11 -0.22
CA ARG A 49 -11.95 4.00 -0.89
C ARG A 49 -11.82 3.69 -2.38
N ASP A 50 -10.88 4.34 -3.06
CA ASP A 50 -10.68 4.18 -4.51
C ASP A 50 -9.81 2.97 -4.87
N ARG A 51 -9.36 2.22 -3.86
CA ARG A 51 -8.46 1.06 -3.99
C ARG A 51 -9.13 -0.26 -3.65
N ARG A 52 -10.43 -0.23 -3.39
CA ARG A 52 -11.23 -1.40 -3.03
C ARG A 52 -11.99 -1.91 -4.25
N LEU A 53 -11.82 -3.18 -4.59
CA LEU A 53 -12.59 -3.87 -5.62
C LEU A 53 -13.31 -5.07 -5.01
N ALA A 54 -14.65 -4.98 -4.92
CA ALA A 54 -15.47 -6.11 -4.52
C ALA A 54 -15.51 -7.18 -5.63
N LEU A 55 -15.33 -8.44 -5.25
CA LEU A 55 -15.39 -9.61 -6.12
C LEU A 55 -16.57 -10.48 -5.69
N GLY A 56 -17.76 -10.15 -6.18
CA GLY A 56 -18.98 -10.83 -5.76
C GLY A 56 -19.38 -10.45 -4.33
N THR A 57 -19.77 -11.43 -3.52
CA THR A 57 -20.45 -11.19 -2.23
C THR A 57 -19.51 -11.21 -1.03
N ASN A 58 -18.57 -12.17 -0.99
CA ASN A 58 -17.76 -12.46 0.20
C ASN A 58 -16.26 -12.24 -0.03
N ALA A 59 -15.89 -11.53 -1.09
CA ALA A 59 -14.49 -11.34 -1.45
C ALA A 59 -14.20 -9.91 -1.90
N THR A 60 -13.07 -9.38 -1.47
CA THR A 60 -12.62 -8.01 -1.76
C THR A 60 -11.12 -8.01 -2.04
N LEU A 61 -10.69 -7.31 -3.09
CA LEU A 61 -9.29 -6.92 -3.29
C LEU A 61 -9.07 -5.49 -2.81
N TYR A 62 -8.02 -5.30 -2.01
CA TYR A 62 -7.50 -3.99 -1.62
C TYR A 62 -6.17 -3.77 -2.32
N PHE A 63 -6.12 -2.88 -3.31
CA PHE A 63 -4.88 -2.56 -4.01
C PHE A 63 -3.96 -1.73 -3.13
N GLU A 64 -2.79 -2.29 -2.85
CA GLU A 64 -1.80 -1.70 -1.94
C GLU A 64 -0.86 -0.74 -2.68
N ASP A 65 -0.29 0.18 -1.91
CA ASP A 65 0.68 1.17 -2.35
C ASP A 65 1.55 1.66 -1.19
N ARG A 66 2.42 2.64 -1.45
CA ARG A 66 3.31 3.18 -0.43
C ARG A 66 2.55 3.74 0.78
N LEU A 67 1.47 4.49 0.57
CA LEU A 67 0.72 5.16 1.66
C LEU A 67 0.00 4.14 2.55
N THR A 68 -0.66 3.16 1.93
CA THR A 68 -1.35 2.08 2.64
C THR A 68 -0.37 1.22 3.45
N MET A 69 0.82 0.92 2.90
CA MET A 69 1.88 0.19 3.62
C MET A 69 2.51 1.02 4.72
N GLN A 70 2.74 2.33 4.51
CA GLN A 70 3.26 3.21 5.55
C GLN A 70 2.33 3.24 6.76
N TYR A 71 1.01 3.31 6.51
CA TYR A 71 0.01 3.23 7.57
C TYR A 71 0.05 1.91 8.33
N GLN A 72 0.17 0.78 7.64
CA GLN A 72 0.24 -0.52 8.30
C GLN A 72 1.51 -0.68 9.15
N VAL A 73 2.68 -0.31 8.61
CA VAL A 73 3.93 -0.33 9.36
C VAL A 73 3.83 0.54 10.60
N GLN A 74 3.33 1.78 10.48
CA GLN A 74 3.21 2.67 11.63
C GLN A 74 2.23 2.17 12.70
N GLU A 75 1.12 1.55 12.29
CA GLU A 75 0.20 0.94 13.26
C GLU A 75 0.85 -0.25 13.97
N MET A 76 1.62 -1.09 13.26
CA MET A 76 2.37 -2.20 13.89
C MET A 76 3.40 -1.68 14.89
N LEU A 77 4.23 -0.71 14.49
CA LEU A 77 5.23 -0.11 15.38
C LEU A 77 4.58 0.50 16.64
N ARG A 78 3.41 1.14 16.49
CA ARG A 78 2.68 1.76 17.62
C ARG A 78 2.05 0.72 18.56
N ILE A 79 1.37 -0.28 18.01
CA ILE A 79 0.65 -1.30 18.80
C ILE A 79 1.65 -2.13 19.60
N GLU A 80 2.72 -2.58 18.94
CA GLU A 80 3.76 -3.43 19.55
C GLU A 80 4.86 -2.63 20.26
N ARG A 81 4.80 -1.29 20.19
CA ARG A 81 5.82 -0.36 20.74
C ARG A 81 7.24 -0.68 20.25
N ILE A 82 7.38 -0.93 18.96
CA ILE A 82 8.67 -1.21 18.32
C ILE A 82 9.36 0.12 17.99
N PHE A 83 10.52 0.36 18.62
CA PHE A 83 11.35 1.54 18.38
C PHE A 83 12.83 1.19 18.15
N GLN A 84 13.20 -0.08 18.34
CA GLN A 84 14.56 -0.56 18.10
C GLN A 84 14.77 -0.73 16.59
N ALA A 85 15.93 -0.33 16.09
CA ALA A 85 16.23 -0.34 14.66
C ALA A 85 15.97 -1.70 14.00
N ALA A 86 16.45 -2.80 14.63
CA ALA A 86 16.25 -4.15 14.09
C ALA A 86 14.76 -4.51 13.91
N GLY A 87 13.93 -4.24 14.92
CA GLY A 87 12.49 -4.52 14.82
C GLY A 87 11.79 -3.64 13.78
N ILE A 88 12.24 -2.41 13.56
CA ILE A 88 11.71 -1.56 12.48
C ILE A 88 12.07 -2.13 11.11
N GLU A 89 13.31 -2.60 10.94
CA GLU A 89 13.74 -3.23 9.68
C GLU A 89 12.97 -4.53 9.40
N ASP A 90 12.64 -5.32 10.42
CA ASP A 90 11.82 -6.54 10.27
C ASP A 90 10.42 -6.20 9.74
N GLU A 91 9.77 -5.18 10.29
CA GLU A 91 8.47 -4.70 9.79
C GLU A 91 8.59 -4.13 8.37
N LEU A 92 9.62 -3.32 8.09
CA LEU A 92 9.87 -2.80 6.75
C LEU A 92 10.07 -3.93 5.74
N ALA A 93 10.81 -4.99 6.09
CA ALA A 93 11.04 -6.14 5.25
C ALA A 93 9.77 -6.95 4.98
N ALA A 94 8.86 -7.04 5.96
CA ALA A 94 7.57 -7.70 5.80
C ALA A 94 6.62 -6.95 4.85
N TYR A 95 6.57 -5.61 4.94
CA TYR A 95 5.58 -4.80 4.23
C TYR A 95 6.07 -4.21 2.89
N ASN A 96 7.36 -3.88 2.74
CA ASN A 96 7.89 -3.33 1.48
C ASN A 96 7.61 -4.20 0.22
N PRO A 97 7.58 -5.55 0.29
CA PRO A 97 7.20 -6.39 -0.85
C PRO A 97 5.78 -6.13 -1.39
N LEU A 98 4.89 -5.57 -0.56
CA LEU A 98 3.51 -5.23 -0.92
C LEU A 98 3.38 -3.83 -1.55
N ILE A 99 4.45 -3.05 -1.62
CA ILE A 99 4.49 -1.81 -2.41
C ILE A 99 4.74 -2.18 -3.88
N PRO A 100 3.94 -1.71 -4.85
CA PRO A 100 4.19 -1.97 -6.27
C PRO A 100 5.52 -1.34 -6.72
N ASP A 101 6.16 -1.93 -7.73
CA ASP A 101 7.44 -1.45 -8.29
C ASP A 101 7.30 -0.74 -9.64
N GLY A 102 6.06 -0.43 -10.04
CA GLY A 102 5.74 0.18 -11.34
C GLY A 102 5.50 -0.84 -12.45
N THR A 103 5.86 -2.11 -12.27
CA THR A 103 5.63 -3.18 -13.25
C THR A 103 4.61 -4.23 -12.79
N ASN A 104 4.16 -4.15 -11.54
CA ASN A 104 3.16 -5.04 -10.97
C ASN A 104 2.12 -4.29 -10.11
N TRP A 105 0.98 -4.94 -9.94
CA TRP A 105 0.00 -4.57 -8.91
C TRP A 105 0.18 -5.47 -7.70
N LYS A 106 -0.01 -4.88 -6.52
CA LYS A 106 -0.03 -5.57 -5.24
C LYS A 106 -1.43 -5.39 -4.65
N ALA A 107 -2.00 -6.45 -4.11
CA ALA A 107 -3.30 -6.38 -3.48
C ALA A 107 -3.41 -7.39 -2.34
N THR A 108 -4.08 -6.97 -1.26
CA THR A 108 -4.55 -7.87 -0.22
C THR A 108 -5.90 -8.43 -0.64
N PHE A 109 -6.00 -9.76 -0.72
CA PHE A 109 -7.25 -10.45 -0.96
C PHE A 109 -7.90 -10.81 0.37
N MET A 110 -9.11 -10.29 0.60
CA MET A 110 -9.89 -10.54 1.80
C MET A 110 -11.10 -11.40 1.43
N VAL A 111 -11.29 -12.50 2.16
CA VAL A 111 -12.52 -13.30 2.11
C VAL A 111 -13.25 -13.09 3.42
N GLU A 112 -14.47 -12.55 3.34
CA GLU A 112 -15.20 -11.97 4.46
C GLU A 112 -16.51 -12.71 4.67
N PHE A 113 -16.64 -13.36 5.83
CA PHE A 113 -17.87 -13.98 6.31
C PHE A 113 -18.12 -13.47 7.73
N PRO A 114 -19.20 -12.68 7.98
CA PRO A 114 -19.48 -12.13 9.30
C PRO A 114 -19.76 -13.21 10.35
N ASP A 115 -20.52 -14.23 9.96
CA ASP A 115 -20.83 -15.37 10.83
C ASP A 115 -19.62 -16.30 10.96
N ALA A 116 -19.36 -16.76 12.19
CA ALA A 116 -18.18 -17.57 12.49
C ALA A 116 -18.29 -19.01 11.98
N ASP A 117 -19.47 -19.61 12.06
CA ASP A 117 -19.70 -20.99 11.63
C ASP A 117 -19.69 -21.08 10.10
N GLU A 118 -20.29 -20.09 9.43
CA GLU A 118 -20.22 -19.97 7.96
C GLU A 118 -18.78 -19.76 7.49
N ARG A 119 -18.03 -18.85 8.15
CA ARG A 119 -16.62 -18.60 7.81
C ARG A 119 -15.78 -19.87 7.91
N ASP A 120 -15.95 -20.65 8.98
CA ASP A 120 -15.24 -21.91 9.18
C ASP A 120 -15.65 -22.98 8.17
N ALA A 121 -16.93 -23.04 7.77
CA ALA A 121 -17.38 -23.96 6.72
C ALA A 121 -16.81 -23.60 5.34
N MET A 122 -16.67 -22.32 5.03
CA MET A 122 -16.28 -21.82 3.69
C MET A 122 -14.77 -21.69 3.48
N LEU A 123 -13.96 -21.59 4.54
CA LEU A 123 -12.50 -21.38 4.47
C LEU A 123 -11.66 -22.63 4.77
N ARG A 124 -12.28 -23.80 4.94
CA ARG A 124 -11.59 -25.07 5.18
C ARG A 124 -11.03 -25.72 3.93
#